data_AF-A0A527GHR3-F1
#
_entry.id   AF-A0A527GHR3-F1
#
_cell.length_a   1.000
_cell.length_b   1.000
_cell.length_c   1.000
_cell.angle_alpha   90.00
_cell.angle_beta   90.00
_cell.angle_gamma   90.00
#
_symmetry.space_group_name_H-M   'P 1'
#
loop_
_entity.id
_entity.type
_entity.pdbx_description
1 polymer ?
#
loop_
_entity_poly.entity_id
_entity_poly.type
_entity_poly.pdbx_seq_one_letter_code
_entity_poly.pdbx_strand_id
1 'polypeptide(L)'
;PRPWTEMATHLVDVAMGRKPADLVVRNGRWVNVHSGEIIAGTDIAIAGGRFAYCGPNASHAIGQGTKVVDAGGRYLVPGLCDA
;
A
#
# COMPACT_ATOMS: atom_id res chain seq x y z
N PRO A 1 3.67 -11.50 13.36
CA PRO A 1 2.74 -10.42 12.95
C PRO A 1 1.43 -10.50 13.75
N ARG A 2 0.83 -9.37 14.15
CA ARG A 2 -0.50 -9.37 14.82
C ARG A 2 -1.54 -10.09 13.96
N PRO A 3 -2.49 -10.88 14.50
CA PRO A 3 -3.58 -11.49 13.75
C PRO A 3 -4.37 -10.49 12.88
N TRP A 4 -4.99 -10.95 11.79
CA TRP A 4 -5.79 -10.07 10.92
C TRP A 4 -6.98 -9.45 11.67
N THR A 5 -7.64 -10.23 12.52
CA THR A 5 -8.80 -9.78 13.33
C THR A 5 -8.47 -8.58 14.21
N GLU A 6 -7.24 -8.50 14.73
CA GLU A 6 -6.76 -7.36 15.51
C GLU A 6 -6.38 -6.15 14.66
N MET A 7 -6.13 -6.36 13.36
CA MET A 7 -5.68 -5.32 12.43
C MET A 7 -6.80 -4.72 11.60
N ALA A 8 -7.92 -5.41 11.42
CA ALA A 8 -8.97 -5.04 10.47
C ALA A 8 -9.44 -3.59 10.63
N THR A 9 -9.84 -3.17 11.83
CA THR A 9 -10.26 -1.78 12.10
C THR A 9 -9.17 -0.76 11.80
N HIS A 10 -7.91 -1.07 12.16
CA HIS A 10 -6.80 -0.18 11.91
C HIS A 10 -6.51 -0.01 10.40
N LEU A 11 -6.58 -1.09 9.63
CA LEU A 11 -6.41 -1.04 8.17
C LEU A 11 -7.52 -0.21 7.53
N VAL A 12 -8.76 -0.37 7.98
CA VAL A 12 -9.90 0.43 7.51
C VAL A 12 -9.73 1.90 7.89
N ASP A 13 -9.24 2.22 9.09
CA ASP A 13 -8.97 3.60 9.48
C ASP A 13 -7.90 4.26 8.60
N VAL A 14 -6.84 3.52 8.24
CA VAL A 14 -5.79 4.02 7.34
C VAL A 14 -6.33 4.21 5.92
N ALA A 15 -7.05 3.21 5.39
CA ALA A 15 -7.66 3.26 4.06
C ALA A 15 -8.66 4.42 3.90
N MET A 16 -9.30 4.82 5.00
CA MET A 16 -10.26 5.93 5.04
C MET A 16 -9.60 7.28 5.39
N GLY A 17 -8.28 7.34 5.58
CA GLY A 17 -7.55 8.56 5.94
C GLY A 17 -7.79 9.05 7.38
N ARG A 18 -8.35 8.23 8.26
CA ARG A 18 -8.54 8.55 9.69
C ARG A 18 -7.26 8.38 10.51
N LYS A 19 -6.34 7.55 10.03
CA LYS A 19 -5.02 7.31 10.65
C LYS A 19 -3.94 7.30 9.58
N PRO A 20 -2.71 7.74 9.90
CA PRO A 20 -1.58 7.65 8.98
C PRO A 20 -1.16 6.18 8.78
N ALA A 21 -0.65 5.88 7.58
CA ALA A 21 0.02 4.63 7.25
C ALA A 21 1.46 4.62 7.82
N ASP A 22 2.02 3.43 8.00
CA ASP A 22 3.44 3.26 8.35
C ASP A 22 4.33 3.60 7.15
N LEU A 23 3.92 3.16 5.96
CA LEU A 23 4.64 3.32 4.69
C LEU A 23 3.66 3.61 3.56
N VAL A 24 3.99 4.56 2.70
CA VAL A 24 3.36 4.76 1.40
C VAL A 24 4.42 4.65 0.31
N VAL A 25 4.24 3.71 -0.61
CA VAL A 25 5.00 3.64 -1.87
C VAL A 25 4.15 4.29 -2.94
N ARG A 26 4.63 5.37 -3.56
CA ARG A 26 3.86 6.17 -4.51
C ARG A 26 4.40 6.10 -5.93
N ASN A 27 3.57 6.48 -6.90
CA ASN A 27 3.97 6.64 -8.30
C ASN A 27 4.60 5.37 -8.91
N GLY A 28 4.02 4.20 -8.61
CA GLY A 28 4.45 2.92 -9.16
C GLY A 28 3.62 2.46 -10.35
N ARG A 29 4.15 1.49 -11.10
CA ARG A 29 3.41 0.68 -12.07
C ARG A 29 3.06 -0.65 -11.43
N TRP A 30 1.83 -0.81 -10.96
CA TRP A 30 1.39 -2.03 -10.30
C TRP A 30 1.17 -3.14 -11.33
N VAL A 31 1.90 -4.24 -11.16
CA VAL A 31 1.66 -5.48 -11.89
C VAL A 31 0.55 -6.24 -11.16
N ASN A 32 -0.69 -6.07 -11.62
CA ASN A 32 -1.83 -6.80 -11.10
C ASN A 32 -1.81 -8.21 -11.67
N VAL A 33 -1.21 -9.15 -10.94
CA VAL A 33 -1.09 -10.55 -11.37
C VAL A 33 -2.42 -11.30 -11.40
N HIS A 34 -3.50 -10.75 -10.84
CA HIS A 34 -4.83 -11.33 -10.94
C HIS A 34 -5.49 -11.03 -12.30
N SER A 35 -5.41 -9.77 -12.76
CA SER A 35 -5.99 -9.37 -14.06
C SER A 35 -5.00 -9.41 -15.23
N GLY A 36 -3.70 -9.44 -14.97
CA GLY A 36 -2.64 -9.34 -15.98
C GLY A 36 -2.31 -7.90 -16.40
N GLU A 37 -2.93 -6.89 -15.79
CA GLU A 37 -2.72 -5.49 -16.14
C GLU A 37 -1.49 -4.86 -15.49
N ILE A 38 -0.93 -3.85 -16.15
CA ILE A 38 0.08 -2.95 -15.58
C ILE A 38 -0.59 -1.58 -15.37
N ILE A 39 -0.90 -1.26 -14.11
CA ILE A 39 -1.63 -0.03 -13.74
C ILE A 39 -0.61 1.04 -13.34
N ALA A 40 -0.46 2.07 -14.17
CA ALA A 40 0.45 3.18 -13.90
C ALA A 40 -0.08 4.14 -12.82
N GLY A 41 0.82 4.88 -12.17
CA GLY A 41 0.46 5.89 -11.18
C GLY A 41 -0.24 5.32 -9.95
N THR A 42 0.08 4.09 -9.56
CA THR A 42 -0.51 3.43 -8.39
C THR A 42 0.32 3.72 -7.15
N ASP A 43 -0.37 4.09 -6.08
CA ASP A 43 0.15 4.21 -4.74
C ASP A 43 -0.33 3.02 -3.88
N ILE A 44 0.52 2.60 -2.94
CA ILE A 44 0.25 1.51 -1.98
C ILE A 44 0.49 2.03 -0.57
N ALA A 45 -0.52 1.96 0.29
CA ALA A 45 -0.39 2.26 1.71
C ALA A 45 -0.30 0.98 2.55
N ILE A 46 0.65 0.95 3.48
CA ILE A 46 0.95 -0.21 4.32
C ILE A 46 0.84 0.19 5.79
N ALA A 47 0.15 -0.62 6.59
CA ALA A 47 0.04 -0.46 8.03
C ALA A 47 0.09 -1.83 8.74
N GLY A 48 0.89 -1.92 9.80
CA GLY A 48 1.14 -3.14 10.56
C GLY A 48 1.58 -4.33 9.69
N GLY A 49 2.41 -4.06 8.67
CA GLY A 49 2.92 -5.07 7.73
C GLY A 49 1.87 -5.61 6.75
N ARG A 50 0.77 -4.89 6.51
CA ARG A 50 -0.31 -5.28 5.60
C ARG A 50 -0.71 -4.13 4.70
N PHE A 51 -1.21 -4.46 3.51
CA PHE A 51 -1.79 -3.46 2.60
C PHE A 51 -3.09 -2.92 3.19
N ALA A 52 -3.18 -1.60 3.36
CA ALA A 52 -4.38 -0.90 3.77
C ALA A 52 -5.11 -0.29 2.55
N TYR A 53 -4.36 0.14 1.54
CA TYR A 53 -4.91 0.76 0.33
C TYR A 53 -4.02 0.50 -0.87
N CYS A 54 -4.64 0.30 -2.04
CA CYS A 54 -4.00 0.27 -3.35
C CYS A 54 -4.85 1.09 -4.32
N GLY A 55 -4.29 2.11 -4.97
CA GLY A 55 -5.06 2.95 -5.89
C GLY A 55 -4.31 4.19 -6.36
N PRO A 56 -4.98 5.09 -7.10
CA PRO A 56 -4.30 6.19 -7.81
C PRO A 56 -3.74 7.30 -6.91
N ASN A 57 -4.16 7.38 -5.63
CA ASN A 57 -3.69 8.43 -4.73
C ASN A 57 -3.83 8.03 -3.25
N ALA A 58 -2.71 7.79 -2.58
CA ALA A 58 -2.66 7.46 -1.15
C ALA A 58 -2.34 8.67 -0.25
N SER A 59 -2.42 9.91 -0.75
CA SER A 59 -2.06 11.12 0.01
C SER A 59 -2.88 11.29 1.30
N HIS A 60 -4.12 10.81 1.31
CA HIS A 60 -5.00 10.82 2.49
C HIS A 60 -4.48 9.95 3.65
N ALA A 61 -3.59 8.99 3.37
CA ALA A 61 -3.00 8.10 4.35
C ALA A 61 -1.59 8.56 4.78
N ILE A 62 -1.06 9.67 4.25
CA ILE A 62 0.24 10.22 4.62
C ILE A 62 0.05 11.20 5.77
N GLY A 63 0.72 10.94 6.89
CA GLY A 63 0.75 11.85 8.04
C GLY A 63 2.06 11.79 8.81
N GLN A 64 2.03 12.27 10.05
CA GLN A 64 3.20 12.26 10.91
C GLN A 64 3.73 10.83 11.10
N GLY A 65 5.01 10.62 10.83
CA GLY A 65 5.67 9.32 10.97
C GLY A 65 5.52 8.37 9.78
N THR A 66 4.69 8.70 8.78
CA THR A 66 4.60 7.90 7.55
C THR A 66 5.91 7.97 6.78
N LYS A 67 6.52 6.82 6.50
CA LYS A 67 7.62 6.74 5.54
C LYS A 67 7.06 6.82 4.13
N VAL A 68 7.58 7.73 3.30
CA VAL A 68 7.18 7.82 1.89
C VAL A 68 8.33 7.38 1.00
N VAL A 69 8.04 6.51 0.05
CA VAL A 69 8.98 6.06 -0.99
C VAL A 69 8.37 6.38 -2.35
N ASP A 70 9.07 7.19 -3.15
CA ASP A 70 8.70 7.41 -4.55
C ASP A 70 9.27 6.28 -5.41
N ALA A 71 8.40 5.49 -6.06
CA ALA A 71 8.83 4.43 -6.95
C ALA A 71 9.35 4.96 -8.29
N GLY A 72 9.10 6.23 -8.64
CA GLY A 72 9.59 6.86 -9.87
C GLY A 72 9.16 6.13 -11.14
N GLY A 73 7.93 5.61 -11.18
CA GLY A 73 7.42 4.81 -12.29
C GLY A 73 8.01 3.40 -12.38
N ARG A 74 8.73 2.91 -11.37
CA ARG A 74 9.19 1.50 -11.33
C ARG A 74 8.02 0.54 -11.09
N TYR A 75 8.26 -0.73 -11.34
CA TYR A 75 7.26 -1.77 -11.15
C TYR A 75 7.05 -2.12 -9.68
N LEU A 76 5.79 -2.24 -9.28
CA LEU A 76 5.36 -2.80 -8.01
C LEU A 76 4.90 -4.23 -8.28
N VAL A 77 5.65 -5.20 -7.77
CA VAL A 77 5.36 -6.63 -7.91
C VAL A 77 5.15 -7.24 -6.54
N PRO A 78 4.28 -8.27 -6.41
CA PRO A 78 4.33 -9.15 -5.26
C PRO A 78 5.74 -9.70 -5.05
N GLY A 79 6.12 -9.92 -3.79
CA GLY A 79 7.37 -10.61 -3.48
C GLY A 79 7.38 -11.99 -4.14
N LEU A 80 8.54 -12.40 -4.65
CA LEU A 80 8.70 -13.73 -5.21
C LEU A 80 8.59 -14.77 -4.10
N CYS A 81 7.87 -15.86 -4.37
CA CYS A 81 7.80 -17.03 -3.50
C CYS A 81 8.60 -18.16 -4.15
N ASP A 82 9.45 -18.83 -3.37
CA ASP A 82 10.18 -20.03 -3.77
C ASP A 82 9.55 -21.26 -3.07
N ALA A 83 9.64 -22.43 -3.72
CA ALA A 83 8.90 -23.64 -3.37
C ALA A 83 9.67 -24.60 -2.46
#